data_AF-A0A6G3ZCH5-F1
#
_entry.id   AF-A0A6G3ZCH5-F1
#
_cell.length_a   1.000
_cell.length_b   1.000
_cell.length_c   1.000
_cell.angle_alpha   90.00
_cell.angle_beta   90.00
_cell.angle_gamma   90.00
#
_symmetry.space_group_name_H-M   'P 1'
#
loop_
_entity.id
_entity.type
_entity.pdbx_description
1 polymer ?
#
loop_
_entity_poly.entity_id
_entity_poly.type
_entity_poly.pdbx_seq_one_letter_code
_entity_poly.pdbx_strand_id
1 'polypeptide(L)'
;MTDIEGKIASLTEAAVNIYDKGYRENKKASEKVYLLEVRHVREGAWNTLQRLLMQNFVKYNHAMGNFDLIRGVLDFPNDFNFEIEKLFVENEENLYVIKASVPGDQWVYRLFIDQSNYAIVRIDLAGNSTSELPLEMNKKFSNWRVASVDNTLRFNKYAGKYFLGYMRSHWKTEMIDFETNKVARREEFHNELLINNLTTDETEVEEKRKKNSGKIIRGSRPLDKQTGTYNEEFWDNYNIVKDNPIEKELSELLKENN
;
A
#
# COMPACT_ATOMS: atom_id res chain seq x y z
N MET A 1 23.22 -9.59 -5.98
CA MET A 1 22.35 -10.46 -5.16
C MET A 1 23.27 -11.07 -4.11
N THR A 2 23.31 -10.49 -2.91
CA THR A 2 24.17 -11.01 -1.84
C THR A 2 23.28 -11.83 -0.93
N ASP A 3 23.50 -13.14 -1.02
CA ASP A 3 22.90 -14.14 -0.16
C ASP A 3 23.57 -14.01 1.22
N ILE A 4 22.80 -13.59 2.22
CA ILE A 4 23.22 -13.63 3.62
C ILE A 4 22.22 -14.56 4.30
N GLU A 5 22.66 -15.78 4.60
CA GLU A 5 21.86 -16.82 5.24
C GLU A 5 20.51 -17.15 4.56
N GLY A 6 20.41 -16.97 3.23
CA GLY A 6 19.17 -17.22 2.48
C GLY A 6 18.15 -16.08 2.49
N LYS A 7 18.47 -14.91 3.06
CA LYS A 7 17.59 -13.72 3.09
C LYS A 7 18.03 -12.67 2.08
N ILE A 8 17.07 -12.16 1.31
CA ILE A 8 17.26 -11.08 0.34
C ILE A 8 16.31 -9.95 0.68
N ALA A 9 16.85 -8.77 1.01
CA ALA A 9 16.08 -7.56 1.24
C ALA A 9 16.38 -6.53 0.15
N SER A 10 15.34 -5.85 -0.32
CA SER A 10 15.43 -4.71 -1.24
C SER A 10 14.52 -3.58 -0.77
N LEU A 11 15.05 -2.37 -0.73
CA LEU A 11 14.30 -1.15 -0.42
C LEU A 11 14.31 -0.23 -1.64
N THR A 12 13.12 0.20 -2.04
CA THR A 12 12.92 1.24 -3.06
C THR A 12 11.96 2.27 -2.48
N GLU A 13 12.34 3.53 -2.61
CA GLU A 13 11.54 4.66 -2.17
C GLU A 13 11.41 5.66 -3.31
N ALA A 14 10.25 6.30 -3.40
CA ALA A 14 9.99 7.28 -4.44
C ALA A 14 9.21 8.46 -3.87
N ALA A 15 9.64 9.67 -4.25
CA ALA A 15 8.81 10.85 -4.12
C ALA A 15 7.96 11.00 -5.38
N VAL A 16 6.66 11.20 -5.21
CA VAL A 16 5.71 11.26 -6.32
C VAL A 16 4.72 12.41 -6.16
N ASN A 17 4.19 12.88 -7.28
CA ASN A 17 2.93 13.61 -7.31
C ASN A 17 1.84 12.71 -7.87
N ILE A 18 0.75 12.55 -7.14
CA ILE A 18 -0.41 11.77 -7.58
C ILE A 18 -1.51 12.76 -7.96
N TYR A 19 -1.94 12.71 -9.21
CA TYR A 19 -3.10 13.45 -9.67
C TYR A 19 -4.26 12.50 -9.86
N ASP A 20 -5.33 12.75 -9.12
CA ASP A 20 -6.62 12.11 -9.32
C ASP A 20 -7.68 13.17 -9.68
N LYS A 21 -8.54 12.86 -10.64
CA LYS A 21 -9.72 13.67 -10.97
C LYS A 21 -10.86 13.45 -9.96
N GLY A 22 -10.63 12.62 -8.95
CA GLY A 22 -11.55 12.29 -7.89
C GLY A 22 -12.64 11.32 -8.34
N TYR A 23 -13.67 11.21 -7.50
CA TYR A 23 -14.71 10.18 -7.56
C TYR A 23 -15.80 10.39 -8.63
N ARG A 24 -15.62 11.30 -9.60
CA ARG A 24 -16.64 11.56 -10.62
C ARG A 24 -16.69 10.41 -11.64
N GLU A 25 -17.69 9.53 -11.51
CA GLU A 25 -18.33 8.58 -12.48
C GLU A 25 -17.49 7.84 -13.55
N ASN A 26 -16.17 7.99 -13.58
CA ASN A 26 -15.33 7.28 -14.53
C ASN A 26 -15.01 5.90 -13.97
N LYS A 27 -15.58 4.88 -14.63
CA LYS A 27 -15.32 3.44 -14.41
C LYS A 27 -13.88 3.01 -14.68
N LYS A 28 -13.03 3.89 -15.25
CA LYS A 28 -11.61 3.61 -15.53
C LYS A 28 -10.73 4.41 -14.58
N ALA A 29 -9.71 3.74 -14.04
CA ALA A 29 -8.64 4.38 -13.28
C ALA A 29 -8.03 5.52 -14.12
N SER A 30 -8.11 6.76 -13.64
CA SER A 30 -7.61 7.95 -14.34
C SER A 30 -6.46 8.63 -13.61
N GLU A 31 -5.98 8.03 -12.52
CA GLU A 31 -4.87 8.57 -11.76
C GLU A 31 -3.61 8.65 -12.61
N LYS A 32 -2.87 9.73 -12.42
CA LYS A 32 -1.56 9.92 -13.03
C LYS A 32 -0.55 10.12 -11.93
N VAL A 33 0.38 9.19 -11.84
CA VAL A 33 1.50 9.29 -10.92
C VAL A 33 2.72 9.84 -11.67
N TYR A 34 3.27 10.92 -11.13
CA TYR A 34 4.45 11.60 -11.64
C TYR A 34 5.61 11.36 -10.68
N LEU A 35 6.69 10.76 -11.18
CA LEU A 35 7.88 10.41 -10.41
C LEU A 35 8.79 11.61 -10.24
N LEU A 36 9.01 12.07 -9.01
CA LEU A 36 9.88 13.21 -8.73
C LEU A 36 11.33 12.77 -8.58
N GLU A 37 11.56 11.81 -7.68
CA GLU A 37 12.85 11.24 -7.32
C GLU A 37 12.67 9.79 -6.87
N VAL A 38 13.72 8.99 -7.01
CA VAL A 38 13.79 7.61 -6.51
C VAL A 38 15.10 7.44 -5.77
N ARG A 39 15.06 6.78 -4.63
CA ARG A 39 16.24 6.21 -3.98
C ARG A 39 16.05 4.73 -3.79
N HIS A 40 17.15 4.01 -3.88
CA HIS A 40 17.14 2.57 -3.94
C HIS A 40 18.39 2.03 -3.27
N VAL A 41 18.21 1.00 -2.45
CA VAL A 41 19.34 0.44 -1.69
C VAL A 41 19.88 -0.86 -2.29
N ARG A 42 19.07 -1.72 -2.97
CA ARG A 42 19.54 -2.98 -3.60
C ARG A 42 18.61 -3.57 -4.67
N GLU A 43 19.15 -3.96 -5.84
CA GLU A 43 18.33 -4.48 -6.96
C GLU A 43 17.57 -5.75 -6.55
N GLY A 44 16.24 -5.74 -6.72
CA GLY A 44 15.32 -6.82 -6.37
C GLY A 44 14.29 -7.08 -7.46
N ALA A 45 13.86 -8.34 -7.60
CA ALA A 45 13.15 -8.86 -8.78
C ALA A 45 11.66 -8.46 -8.91
N TRP A 46 11.11 -7.67 -7.98
CA TRP A 46 9.70 -7.28 -7.99
C TRP A 46 9.54 -5.81 -7.65
N ASN A 47 9.06 -5.01 -8.61
CA ASN A 47 8.82 -3.59 -8.42
C ASN A 47 7.46 -3.38 -7.71
N THR A 48 7.36 -3.83 -6.46
CA THR A 48 6.14 -3.74 -5.65
C THR A 48 5.70 -2.30 -5.45
N LEU A 49 6.64 -1.36 -5.34
CA LEU A 49 6.35 0.06 -5.29
C LEU A 49 5.69 0.57 -6.57
N GLN A 50 6.18 0.17 -7.74
CA GLN A 50 5.51 0.51 -9.00
C GLN A 50 4.10 -0.02 -9.04
N ARG A 51 3.91 -1.27 -8.63
CA ARG A 51 2.58 -1.85 -8.55
C ARG A 51 1.70 -1.10 -7.55
N LEU A 52 2.26 -0.70 -6.40
CA LEU A 52 1.57 0.09 -5.39
C LEU A 52 1.06 1.42 -6.00
N LEU A 53 1.96 2.15 -6.66
CA LEU A 53 1.65 3.42 -7.30
C LEU A 53 0.66 3.29 -8.46
N MET A 54 0.58 2.11 -9.08
CA MET A 54 -0.33 1.84 -10.19
C MET A 54 -1.69 1.26 -9.75
N GLN A 55 -1.82 0.78 -8.51
CA GLN A 55 -3.01 0.08 -8.00
C GLN A 55 -4.16 1.00 -7.54
N ASN A 56 -4.00 2.32 -7.63
CA ASN A 56 -5.08 3.28 -7.39
C ASN A 56 -5.75 3.13 -6.02
N PHE A 57 -4.94 3.25 -4.96
CA PHE A 57 -5.42 3.12 -3.58
C PHE A 57 -6.22 4.33 -3.06
N VAL A 58 -6.27 5.44 -3.80
CA VAL A 58 -7.03 6.63 -3.38
C VAL A 58 -8.54 6.35 -3.44
N LYS A 59 -8.98 5.43 -4.32
CA LYS A 59 -10.36 4.96 -4.35
C LYS A 59 -10.62 3.91 -3.26
N TYR A 60 -10.95 4.38 -2.06
CA TYR A 60 -11.21 3.53 -0.88
C TYR A 60 -12.37 2.53 -1.05
N ASN A 61 -13.32 2.75 -1.97
CA ASN A 61 -14.36 1.77 -2.31
C ASN A 61 -13.76 0.53 -3.01
N HIS A 62 -12.55 0.66 -3.53
CA HIS A 62 -11.66 -0.40 -4.00
C HIS A 62 -10.44 -0.52 -3.08
N ALA A 63 -10.58 -0.28 -1.77
CA ALA A 63 -9.60 -0.68 -0.75
C ALA A 63 -9.53 -2.21 -0.68
N MET A 64 -9.15 -2.81 -1.80
CA MET A 64 -8.91 -4.22 -1.97
C MET A 64 -7.67 -4.52 -1.14
N GLY A 65 -7.73 -5.59 -0.35
CA GLY A 65 -6.48 -6.25 0.01
C GLY A 65 -5.78 -6.55 -1.31
N ASN A 66 -4.57 -6.04 -1.48
CA ASN A 66 -3.71 -6.23 -2.65
C ASN A 66 -3.90 -7.65 -3.27
N PHE A 67 -3.76 -7.74 -4.59
CA PHE A 67 -3.91 -8.95 -5.42
C PHE A 67 -5.31 -9.34 -5.88
N ASP A 68 -6.32 -8.46 -5.78
CA ASP A 68 -7.71 -8.77 -6.18
C ASP A 68 -8.34 -9.95 -5.40
N LEU A 69 -7.65 -10.46 -4.36
CA LEU A 69 -8.05 -11.62 -3.58
C LEU A 69 -9.15 -11.28 -2.58
N ILE A 70 -9.11 -10.07 -2.03
CA ILE A 70 -10.02 -9.60 -0.99
C ILE A 70 -10.80 -8.43 -1.56
N ARG A 71 -12.10 -8.63 -1.71
CA ARG A 71 -13.01 -7.55 -2.09
C ARG A 71 -12.94 -6.44 -1.05
N GLY A 72 -12.98 -5.19 -1.52
CA GLY A 72 -13.00 -4.03 -0.62
C GLY A 72 -14.25 -4.06 0.26
N VAL A 73 -14.08 -3.76 1.55
CA VAL A 73 -15.19 -3.76 2.53
C VAL A 73 -16.35 -2.81 2.18
N LEU A 74 -16.08 -1.82 1.31
CA LEU A 74 -17.04 -0.82 0.85
C LEU A 74 -17.52 -1.07 -0.60
N ASP A 75 -17.15 -2.21 -1.19
CA ASP A 75 -17.65 -2.67 -2.48
C ASP A 75 -19.00 -3.37 -2.27
N PHE A 76 -20.09 -2.61 -2.35
CA PHE A 76 -21.44 -3.11 -2.10
C PHE A 76 -22.16 -3.50 -3.41
N PRO A 77 -23.00 -4.55 -3.39
CA PRO A 77 -23.29 -5.41 -2.24
C PRO A 77 -22.16 -6.42 -1.96
N ASN A 78 -21.90 -6.68 -0.68
CA ASN A 78 -21.00 -7.75 -0.21
C ASN A 78 -21.68 -8.61 0.86
N ASP A 79 -21.07 -9.75 1.15
CA ASP A 79 -21.52 -10.79 2.08
C ASP A 79 -20.79 -10.76 3.42
N PHE A 80 -20.10 -9.65 3.74
CA PHE A 80 -19.35 -9.52 4.98
C PHE A 80 -20.30 -9.44 6.17
N ASN A 81 -19.86 -10.00 7.32
CA ASN A 81 -20.62 -9.89 8.56
C ASN A 81 -20.16 -8.67 9.35
N PHE A 82 -21.03 -7.67 9.49
CA PHE A 82 -20.73 -6.41 10.16
C PHE A 82 -21.23 -6.40 11.61
N GLU A 83 -20.36 -6.04 12.54
CA GLU A 83 -20.68 -5.85 13.95
C GLU A 83 -20.08 -4.55 14.49
N ILE A 84 -20.79 -3.87 15.39
CA ILE A 84 -20.21 -2.75 16.14
C ILE A 84 -19.32 -3.37 17.22
N GLU A 85 -18.01 -3.18 17.11
CA GLU A 85 -17.04 -3.76 18.04
C GLU A 85 -16.94 -2.92 19.33
N LYS A 86 -16.78 -1.60 19.19
CA LYS A 86 -16.68 -0.69 20.34
C LYS A 86 -16.86 0.79 19.95
N LEU A 87 -17.07 1.62 20.97
CA LEU A 87 -16.80 3.06 20.92
C LEU A 87 -15.37 3.30 21.37
N PHE A 88 -14.62 4.11 20.62
CA PHE A 88 -13.20 4.35 20.85
C PHE A 88 -12.91 5.85 20.83
N VAL A 89 -11.99 6.31 21.67
CA VAL A 89 -11.49 7.69 21.62
C VAL A 89 -10.04 7.65 21.19
N GLU A 90 -9.73 8.26 20.04
CA GLU A 90 -8.37 8.41 19.51
C GLU A 90 -8.12 9.89 19.23
N ASN A 91 -7.05 10.48 19.80
CA ASN A 91 -6.71 11.89 19.56
C ASN A 91 -7.87 12.87 19.75
N GLU A 92 -8.67 12.69 20.81
CA GLU A 92 -9.87 13.50 21.12
C GLU A 92 -11.06 13.31 20.15
N GLU A 93 -10.96 12.40 19.17
CA GLU A 93 -12.07 12.02 18.30
C GLU A 93 -12.85 10.85 18.89
N ASN A 94 -14.17 10.98 18.96
CA ASN A 94 -15.06 9.86 19.29
C ASN A 94 -15.34 9.06 18.02
N LEU A 95 -15.01 7.77 18.03
CA LEU A 95 -15.09 6.88 16.87
C LEU A 95 -16.03 5.69 17.15
N TYR A 96 -16.85 5.33 16.16
CA TYR A 96 -17.40 3.98 16.05
C TYR A 96 -16.35 3.06 15.43
N VAL A 97 -16.17 1.87 15.98
CA VAL A 97 -15.38 0.81 15.35
C VAL A 97 -16.33 -0.27 14.85
N ILE A 98 -16.46 -0.39 13.54
CA ILE A 98 -17.22 -1.46 12.88
C ILE A 98 -16.23 -2.53 12.45
N LYS A 99 -16.44 -3.74 12.94
CA LYS A 99 -15.73 -4.93 12.48
C LYS A 99 -16.52 -5.57 11.35
N ALA A 100 -15.83 -5.94 10.27
CA ALA A 100 -16.41 -6.69 9.17
C ALA A 100 -15.58 -7.94 8.89
N SER A 101 -16.15 -9.11 9.18
CA SER A 101 -15.47 -10.40 8.97
C SER A 101 -15.65 -10.87 7.52
N VAL A 102 -14.56 -11.31 6.89
CA VAL A 102 -14.58 -11.88 5.54
C VAL A 102 -15.09 -13.34 5.59
N PRO A 103 -16.13 -13.70 4.82
CA PRO A 103 -16.64 -15.07 4.82
C PRO A 103 -15.60 -16.09 4.37
N GLY A 104 -15.49 -17.20 5.11
CA GLY A 104 -14.59 -18.31 4.77
C GLY A 104 -13.11 -18.08 5.06
N ASP A 105 -12.73 -16.95 5.67
CA ASP A 105 -11.35 -16.66 6.07
C ASP A 105 -11.28 -16.06 7.49
N GLN A 106 -10.06 -15.92 8.02
CA GLN A 106 -9.79 -15.25 9.30
C GLN A 106 -9.43 -13.76 9.13
N TRP A 107 -9.59 -13.23 7.92
CA TRP A 107 -9.39 -11.81 7.64
C TRP A 107 -10.53 -10.96 8.19
N VAL A 108 -10.15 -9.85 8.81
CA VAL A 108 -11.07 -8.92 9.46
C VAL A 108 -10.74 -7.50 9.05
N TYR A 109 -11.76 -6.81 8.54
CA TYR A 109 -11.73 -5.38 8.38
C TYR A 109 -12.16 -4.68 9.67
N ARG A 110 -11.54 -3.55 9.99
CA ARG A 110 -12.01 -2.60 11.00
C ARG A 110 -12.15 -1.22 10.39
N LEU A 111 -13.36 -0.69 10.41
CA LEU A 111 -13.67 0.66 9.96
C LEU A 111 -13.80 1.54 11.20
N PHE A 112 -13.01 2.62 11.23
CA PHE A 112 -13.07 3.64 12.26
C PHE A 112 -13.85 4.82 11.67
N ILE A 113 -14.95 5.18 12.32
CA ILE A 113 -15.93 6.14 11.81
C ILE A 113 -16.12 7.26 12.82
N ASP A 114 -15.90 8.50 12.41
CA ASP A 114 -16.13 9.70 13.22
C ASP A 114 -17.61 9.80 13.63
N GLN A 115 -17.88 9.94 14.94
CA GLN A 115 -19.25 9.99 15.46
C GLN A 115 -19.99 11.30 15.11
N SER A 116 -19.26 12.39 14.85
CA SER A 116 -19.85 13.70 14.57
C SER A 116 -20.39 13.83 13.15
N ASN A 117 -19.74 13.16 12.19
CA ASN A 117 -20.01 13.34 10.77
C ASN A 117 -20.07 12.03 9.96
N TYR A 118 -19.89 10.88 10.62
CA TYR A 118 -19.93 9.54 10.02
C TYR A 118 -18.90 9.30 8.91
N ALA A 119 -17.83 10.11 8.85
CA ALA A 119 -16.74 9.87 7.92
C ALA A 119 -15.88 8.69 8.38
N ILE A 120 -15.45 7.88 7.42
CA ILE A 120 -14.48 6.82 7.66
C ILE A 120 -13.09 7.47 7.76
N VAL A 121 -12.49 7.43 8.94
CA VAL A 121 -11.17 8.04 9.21
C VAL A 121 -10.04 7.02 9.06
N ARG A 122 -10.35 5.73 9.21
CA ARG A 122 -9.37 4.64 9.05
C ARG A 122 -10.04 3.34 8.66
N ILE A 123 -9.34 2.56 7.83
CA ILE A 123 -9.70 1.19 7.48
C ILE A 123 -8.47 0.33 7.75
N ASP A 124 -8.60 -0.65 8.63
CA ASP A 124 -7.60 -1.70 8.79
C ASP A 124 -8.12 -3.01 8.19
N LEU A 125 -7.21 -3.80 7.65
CA LEU A 125 -7.43 -5.19 7.27
C LEU A 125 -6.33 -6.02 7.89
N ALA A 126 -6.68 -6.98 8.74
CA ALA A 126 -5.70 -7.85 9.35
C ALA A 126 -6.21 -9.28 9.43
N GLY A 127 -5.30 -10.24 9.34
CA GLY A 127 -5.58 -11.63 9.65
C GLY A 127 -4.53 -12.56 9.03
N ASN A 128 -4.58 -13.82 9.48
CA ASN A 128 -3.85 -14.90 8.85
C ASN A 128 -4.77 -15.56 7.83
N SER A 129 -4.22 -16.04 6.72
CA SER A 129 -5.02 -16.89 5.84
C SER A 129 -5.23 -18.23 6.52
N THR A 130 -6.48 -18.67 6.62
CA THR A 130 -6.79 -20.09 6.93
C THR A 130 -6.89 -20.95 5.70
N SER A 131 -6.94 -20.33 4.54
CA SER A 131 -7.21 -21.03 3.29
C SER A 131 -5.89 -21.50 2.67
N GLU A 132 -5.83 -22.78 2.31
CA GLU A 132 -4.81 -23.32 1.38
C GLU A 132 -5.03 -22.79 -0.06
N LEU A 133 -5.93 -21.81 -0.24
CA LEU A 133 -6.28 -21.27 -1.53
C LEU A 133 -5.00 -20.74 -2.20
N PRO A 134 -4.63 -21.30 -3.37
CA PRO A 134 -3.56 -20.74 -4.15
C PRO A 134 -3.87 -19.26 -4.43
N LEU A 135 -2.84 -18.43 -4.55
CA LEU A 135 -3.00 -17.17 -5.27
C LEU A 135 -3.54 -17.49 -6.67
N GLU A 136 -4.84 -17.30 -6.92
CA GLU A 136 -5.44 -17.44 -8.27
C GLU A 136 -4.98 -16.33 -9.23
N MET A 137 -3.86 -15.66 -8.91
CA MET A 137 -3.18 -14.75 -9.79
C MET A 137 -2.44 -15.53 -10.87
N ASN A 138 -3.12 -15.87 -11.96
CA ASN A 138 -2.56 -16.67 -13.06
C ASN A 138 -2.12 -18.08 -12.63
N LYS A 139 -2.46 -19.08 -13.45
CA LYS A 139 -2.00 -20.47 -13.34
C LYS A 139 -0.46 -20.68 -13.24
N LYS A 140 0.34 -19.60 -13.33
CA LYS A 140 1.80 -19.58 -13.17
C LYS A 140 2.29 -19.50 -11.72
N PHE A 141 1.46 -19.07 -10.76
CA PHE A 141 1.85 -18.92 -9.34
C PHE A 141 1.11 -19.91 -8.43
N SER A 142 0.69 -21.06 -8.96
CA SER A 142 -0.17 -22.04 -8.28
C SER A 142 0.40 -22.62 -6.98
N ASN A 143 1.66 -22.33 -6.66
CA ASN A 143 2.30 -22.79 -5.43
C ASN A 143 2.51 -21.68 -4.40
N TRP A 144 2.10 -20.44 -4.65
CA TRP A 144 2.15 -19.37 -3.65
C TRP A 144 0.81 -19.21 -2.94
N ARG A 145 0.86 -18.98 -1.63
CA ARG A 145 -0.29 -18.61 -0.80
C ARG A 145 0.01 -17.36 0.03
N VAL A 146 -1.02 -16.60 0.38
CA VAL A 146 -0.93 -15.54 1.39
C VAL A 146 -0.95 -16.21 2.75
N ALA A 147 0.04 -15.94 3.60
CA ALA A 147 0.06 -16.41 4.98
C ALA A 147 -0.59 -15.41 5.93
N SER A 148 -0.32 -14.11 5.74
CA SER A 148 -0.93 -13.06 6.56
C SER A 148 -1.01 -11.73 5.81
N VAL A 149 -1.96 -10.90 6.25
CA VAL A 149 -2.16 -9.53 5.80
C VAL A 149 -2.27 -8.60 7.00
N ASP A 150 -1.66 -7.42 6.90
CA ASP A 150 -1.82 -6.29 7.81
C ASP A 150 -1.73 -4.98 7.01
N ASN A 151 -2.88 -4.45 6.63
CA ASN A 151 -3.00 -3.22 5.87
C ASN A 151 -3.74 -2.15 6.68
N THR A 152 -3.35 -0.90 6.49
CA THR A 152 -4.00 0.26 7.10
C THR A 152 -4.13 1.37 6.07
N LEU A 153 -5.30 1.97 5.99
CA LEU A 153 -5.57 3.23 5.30
C LEU A 153 -6.01 4.26 6.34
N ARG A 154 -5.42 5.45 6.31
CA ARG A 154 -5.82 6.58 7.17
C ARG A 154 -6.18 7.77 6.31
N PHE A 155 -7.27 8.42 6.68
CA PHE A 155 -7.81 9.56 5.99
C PHE A 155 -7.71 10.80 6.87
N ASN A 156 -7.11 11.86 6.34
CA ASN A 156 -6.96 13.12 7.02
C ASN A 156 -7.98 14.12 6.48
N LYS A 157 -8.52 14.96 7.36
CA LYS A 157 -9.44 16.02 6.99
C LYS A 157 -8.68 17.19 6.35
N TYR A 158 -9.10 17.59 5.16
CA TYR A 158 -8.59 18.75 4.44
C TYR A 158 -9.75 19.48 3.76
N ALA A 159 -9.85 20.80 3.96
CA ALA A 159 -10.94 21.63 3.41
C ALA A 159 -12.35 21.03 3.65
N GLY A 160 -12.58 20.44 4.83
CA GLY A 160 -13.86 19.85 5.23
C GLY A 160 -14.16 18.47 4.64
N LYS A 161 -13.27 17.88 3.83
CA LYS A 161 -13.41 16.53 3.26
C LYS A 161 -12.27 15.63 3.73
N TYR A 162 -12.50 14.32 3.75
CA TYR A 162 -11.47 13.34 4.12
C TYR A 162 -10.75 12.84 2.87
N PHE A 163 -9.42 12.85 2.91
CA PHE A 163 -8.54 12.40 1.83
C PHE A 163 -7.53 11.41 2.39
N LEU A 164 -7.06 10.48 1.55
CA LEU A 164 -6.00 9.55 1.95
C LEU A 164 -4.79 10.34 2.42
N GLY A 165 -4.37 10.10 3.66
CA GLY A 165 -3.18 10.72 4.26
C GLY A 165 -2.03 9.74 4.42
N TYR A 166 -2.36 8.48 4.69
CA TYR A 166 -1.38 7.43 4.89
C TYR A 166 -1.94 6.07 4.48
N MET A 167 -1.09 5.24 3.90
CA MET A 167 -1.36 3.84 3.61
C MET A 167 -0.17 3.00 3.99
N ARG A 168 -0.45 1.85 4.59
CA ARG A 168 0.49 0.76 4.82
C ARG A 168 -0.10 -0.54 4.29
N SER A 169 0.74 -1.33 3.64
CA SER A 169 0.39 -2.67 3.19
C SER A 169 1.51 -3.63 3.56
N HIS A 170 1.23 -4.56 4.46
CA HIS A 170 2.17 -5.60 4.88
C HIS A 170 1.59 -6.99 4.59
N TRP A 171 2.31 -7.79 3.82
CA TRP A 171 1.89 -9.12 3.41
C TRP A 171 3.01 -10.11 3.64
N LYS A 172 2.65 -11.30 4.10
CA LYS A 172 3.54 -12.46 4.10
C LYS A 172 3.00 -13.49 3.13
N THR A 173 3.83 -13.97 2.22
CA THR A 173 3.47 -15.04 1.29
C THR A 173 4.41 -16.22 1.47
N GLU A 174 3.90 -17.42 1.21
CA GLU A 174 4.65 -18.66 1.28
C GLU A 174 4.56 -19.37 -0.06
N MET A 175 5.70 -19.81 -0.57
CA MET A 175 5.79 -20.72 -1.70
C MET A 175 5.84 -22.15 -1.16
N ILE A 176 4.93 -23.00 -1.62
CA ILE A 176 4.85 -24.40 -1.27
C ILE A 176 5.58 -25.24 -2.33
N ASP A 177 6.36 -26.21 -1.89
CA ASP A 177 6.91 -27.26 -2.72
C ASP A 177 5.84 -28.34 -2.92
N PHE A 178 5.45 -28.64 -4.16
CA PHE A 178 4.37 -29.60 -4.43
C PHE A 178 4.74 -31.05 -4.14
N GLU A 179 6.02 -31.43 -4.21
CA GLU A 179 6.46 -32.80 -3.98
C GLU A 179 6.45 -33.14 -2.49
N THR A 180 6.85 -32.17 -1.66
CA THR A 180 7.01 -32.36 -0.22
C THR A 180 5.88 -31.75 0.61
N ASN A 181 5.03 -30.92 -0.01
CA ASN A 181 4.02 -30.08 0.65
C ASN A 181 4.59 -29.21 1.78
N LYS A 182 5.85 -28.77 1.65
CA LYS A 182 6.55 -27.92 2.63
C LYS A 182 6.73 -26.52 2.09
N VAL A 183 6.89 -25.55 2.99
CA VAL A 183 7.23 -24.17 2.63
C VAL A 183 8.66 -24.14 2.09
N ALA A 184 8.81 -23.86 0.80
CA ALA A 184 10.09 -23.71 0.11
C ALA A 184 10.67 -22.30 0.23
N ARG A 185 9.80 -21.28 0.29
CA ARG A 185 10.21 -19.87 0.37
C ARG A 185 9.17 -19.04 1.11
N ARG A 186 9.64 -18.03 1.84
CA ARG A 186 8.80 -16.98 2.42
C ARG A 186 9.19 -15.64 1.84
N GLU A 187 8.20 -14.80 1.58
CA GLU A 187 8.42 -13.41 1.19
C GLU A 187 7.57 -12.51 2.07
N GLU A 188 8.15 -11.37 2.43
CA GLU A 188 7.45 -10.31 3.15
C GLU A 188 7.47 -9.07 2.27
N PHE A 189 6.30 -8.49 2.05
CA PHE A 189 6.12 -7.28 1.26
C PHE A 189 5.63 -6.18 2.17
N HIS A 190 6.48 -5.19 2.41
CA HIS A 190 6.14 -3.99 3.17
C HIS A 190 6.11 -2.79 2.23
N ASN A 191 4.96 -2.16 2.10
CA ASN A 191 4.79 -0.98 1.27
C ASN A 191 4.11 0.12 2.09
N GLU A 192 4.59 1.35 1.96
CA GLU A 192 4.01 2.52 2.61
C GLU A 192 3.86 3.68 1.63
N LEU A 193 2.83 4.49 1.83
CA LEU A 193 2.60 5.75 1.13
C LEU A 193 2.18 6.81 2.14
N LEU A 194 2.94 7.89 2.21
CA LEU A 194 2.65 9.06 3.02
C LEU A 194 2.32 10.25 2.12
N ILE A 195 1.16 10.88 2.32
CA ILE A 195 0.77 12.09 1.59
C ILE A 195 1.24 13.31 2.39
N ASN A 196 2.36 13.87 1.94
CA ASN A 196 2.98 15.03 2.58
C ASN A 196 2.22 16.34 2.32
N ASN A 197 1.66 16.51 1.12
CA ASN A 197 0.97 17.73 0.70
C ASN A 197 -0.27 17.38 -0.12
N LEU A 198 -1.38 18.07 0.14
CA LEU A 198 -2.62 17.97 -0.63
C LEU A 198 -2.97 19.34 -1.21
N THR A 199 -3.38 19.38 -2.47
CA THR A 199 -3.99 20.56 -3.10
C THR A 199 -5.28 20.15 -3.80
N THR A 200 -6.31 20.98 -3.63
CA THR A 200 -7.62 20.81 -4.27
C THR A 200 -7.95 21.97 -5.22
N ASP A 201 -7.06 22.96 -5.35
CA ASP A 201 -7.24 24.08 -6.26
C ASP A 201 -6.95 23.62 -7.70
N GLU A 202 -7.95 23.70 -8.58
CA GLU A 202 -7.84 23.18 -9.93
C GLU A 202 -6.76 23.91 -10.76
N THR A 203 -6.52 25.20 -10.50
CA THR A 203 -5.51 26.00 -11.19
C THR A 203 -4.11 25.53 -10.78
N GLU A 204 -3.85 25.45 -9.48
CA GLU A 204 -2.58 24.99 -8.93
C GLU A 204 -2.27 23.55 -9.38
N VAL A 205 -3.30 22.70 -9.38
CA VAL A 205 -3.19 21.31 -9.84
C VAL A 205 -2.80 21.24 -11.31
N GLU A 206 -3.42 22.02 -12.19
CA GLU A 206 -3.09 22.04 -13.61
C GLU A 206 -1.67 22.58 -13.87
N GLU A 207 -1.24 23.60 -13.14
CA GLU A 207 0.13 24.13 -13.21
C GLU A 207 1.16 23.08 -12.80
N LYS A 208 0.95 22.40 -11.67
CA LYS A 208 1.82 21.29 -11.22
C LYS A 208 1.83 20.16 -12.24
N ARG A 209 0.68 19.84 -12.86
CA ARG A 209 0.57 18.80 -13.88
C ARG A 209 1.39 19.12 -15.13
N LYS A 210 1.33 20.38 -15.60
CA LYS A 210 2.13 20.85 -16.75
C LYS A 210 3.62 20.76 -16.43
N LYS A 211 4.05 21.22 -15.25
CA LYS A 211 5.44 21.15 -14.78
C LYS A 211 5.98 19.71 -14.73
N ASN A 212 5.12 18.74 -14.40
CA ASN A 212 5.50 17.33 -14.26
C ASN A 212 5.26 16.47 -15.52
N SER A 213 4.78 17.03 -16.63
CA SER A 213 4.29 16.29 -17.80
C SER A 213 5.28 15.25 -18.40
N GLY A 214 6.58 15.44 -18.25
CA GLY A 214 7.62 14.48 -18.68
C GLY A 214 7.97 13.37 -17.68
N LYS A 215 7.43 13.42 -16.46
CA LYS A 215 7.81 12.56 -15.33
C LYS A 215 6.79 11.44 -15.04
N ILE A 216 5.84 11.19 -15.95
CA ILE A 216 4.81 10.18 -15.72
C ILE A 216 5.41 8.78 -15.62
N ILE A 217 5.03 8.02 -14.59
CA ILE A 217 5.48 6.65 -14.41
C ILE A 217 4.96 5.79 -15.57
N ARG A 218 5.85 4.99 -16.16
CA ARG A 218 5.56 4.03 -17.22
C ARG A 218 5.63 2.63 -16.64
N GLY A 219 4.48 1.93 -16.64
CA GLY A 219 4.33 0.54 -16.18
C GLY A 219 5.32 -0.46 -16.82
N SER A 220 5.81 -0.15 -18.03
CA SER A 220 6.71 -1.02 -18.80
C SER A 220 8.20 -0.87 -18.45
N ARG A 221 8.58 0.05 -17.56
CA ARG A 221 9.97 0.29 -17.16
C ARG A 221 10.12 0.15 -15.64
N PRO A 222 11.25 -0.38 -15.13
CA PRO A 222 11.57 -0.33 -13.70
C PRO A 222 11.61 1.12 -13.19
N LEU A 223 11.32 1.37 -11.90
CA LEU A 223 11.24 2.74 -11.34
C LEU A 223 12.62 3.38 -11.22
N ASP A 224 13.61 2.61 -10.80
CA ASP A 224 15.02 2.96 -10.72
C ASP A 224 15.60 3.42 -12.07
N LYS A 225 15.04 2.94 -13.19
CA LYS A 225 15.45 3.33 -14.55
C LYS A 225 14.65 4.51 -15.12
N GLN A 226 13.78 5.12 -14.33
CA GLN A 226 12.93 6.24 -14.75
C GLN A 226 13.37 7.59 -14.16
N THR A 227 14.31 7.59 -13.22
CA THR A 227 14.91 8.80 -12.65
C THR A 227 16.38 8.96 -13.07
N GLY A 228 16.93 10.15 -12.79
CA GLY A 228 18.36 10.42 -12.98
C GLY A 228 19.21 9.86 -11.85
N THR A 229 20.44 10.37 -11.74
CA THR A 229 21.38 10.09 -10.66
C THR A 229 20.78 10.45 -9.29
N TYR A 230 21.17 9.73 -8.23
CA TYR A 230 20.76 10.01 -6.85
C TYR A 230 20.98 11.49 -6.48
N ASN A 231 19.97 12.10 -5.87
CA ASN A 231 19.92 13.52 -5.51
C ASN A 231 19.85 13.66 -3.98
N GLU A 232 21.01 13.75 -3.34
CA GLU A 232 21.13 13.82 -1.87
C GLU A 232 20.40 15.03 -1.28
N GLU A 233 20.58 16.21 -1.88
CA GLU A 233 19.95 17.46 -1.43
C GLU A 233 18.42 17.37 -1.38
N PHE A 234 17.81 16.68 -2.35
CA PHE A 234 16.37 16.45 -2.33
C PHE A 234 15.95 15.60 -1.11
N TRP A 235 16.64 14.49 -0.88
CA TRP A 235 16.28 13.53 0.16
C TRP A 235 16.55 14.04 1.58
N ASP A 236 17.57 14.88 1.77
CA ASP A 236 17.84 15.54 3.06
C ASP A 236 16.70 16.45 3.52
N ASN A 237 15.93 16.98 2.56
CA ASN A 237 14.84 17.91 2.81
C ASN A 237 13.45 17.29 2.63
N TYR A 238 13.36 16.03 2.21
CA TYR A 238 12.08 15.36 1.96
C TYR A 238 11.61 14.60 3.21
N ASN A 239 10.35 14.82 3.61
CA ASN A 239 9.76 14.07 4.72
C ASN A 239 9.53 12.61 4.28
N ILE A 240 10.38 11.72 4.80
CA ILE A 240 10.30 10.27 4.66
C ILE A 240 9.63 9.62 5.89
N VAL A 241 9.16 8.39 5.72
CA VAL A 241 8.78 7.53 6.84
C VAL A 241 10.06 7.07 7.54
N LYS A 242 10.35 7.64 8.72
CA LYS A 242 11.63 7.44 9.43
C LYS A 242 11.76 6.12 10.21
N ASP A 243 10.69 5.33 10.30
CA ASP A 243 10.60 4.12 11.13
C ASP A 243 10.11 2.90 10.32
N ASN A 244 10.64 2.69 9.12
CA ASN A 244 10.32 1.52 8.32
C ASN A 244 11.08 0.27 8.84
N PRO A 245 10.40 -0.84 9.18
CA PRO A 245 11.07 -2.08 9.62
C PRO A 245 12.12 -2.60 8.63
N ILE A 246 11.90 -2.43 7.31
CA ILE A 246 12.88 -2.80 6.28
C ILE A 246 14.13 -1.93 6.37
N GLU A 247 14.01 -0.64 6.71
CA GLU A 247 15.16 0.25 6.85
C GLU A 247 16.02 -0.14 8.07
N LYS A 248 15.38 -0.60 9.16
CA LYS A 248 16.06 -1.15 10.34
C LYS A 248 16.78 -2.45 10.00
N GLU A 249 16.09 -3.40 9.40
CA GLU A 249 16.67 -4.68 8.97
C GLU A 249 17.82 -4.48 7.99
N LEU A 250 17.67 -3.56 7.04
CA LEU A 250 18.70 -3.28 6.04
C LEU A 250 19.89 -2.54 6.65
N SER A 251 19.66 -1.67 7.63
CA SER A 251 20.73 -1.04 8.42
C SER A 251 21.50 -2.05 9.27
N GLU A 252 20.80 -3.03 9.86
CA GLU A 252 21.43 -4.14 10.59
C GLU A 252 22.26 -5.02 9.66
N LEU A 253 21.67 -5.45 8.53
CA LEU A 253 22.36 -6.23 7.50
C LEU A 253 23.57 -5.51 6.89
N LEU A 254 23.57 -4.17 6.84
CA LEU A 254 24.72 -3.38 6.38
C LEU A 254 25.78 -3.19 7.47
N LYS A 255 25.40 -3.13 8.75
CA LYS A 255 26.32 -3.03 9.89
C LYS A 255 27.04 -4.33 10.20
N GLU A 256 26.40 -5.48 9.99
CA GLU A 256 27.02 -6.80 10.17
C GLU A 256 28.09 -7.13 9.11
N ASN A 257 28.23 -6.28 8.08
CA ASN A 257 29.15 -6.45 6.95
C ASN A 257 30.27 -5.39 6.87
N ASN A 258 30.44 -4.56 7.91
CA ASN A 258 31.57 -3.63 8.11
C ASN A 258 32.33 -3.97 9.40
#